data_AF-B6GAZ7-F1
#
_entry.id   AF-B6GAZ7-F1
#
_cell.length_a   1.000
_cell.length_b   1.000
_cell.length_c   1.000
_cell.angle_alpha   90.00
_cell.angle_beta   90.00
_cell.angle_gamma   90.00
#
_symmetry.space_group_name_H-M   'P 1'
#
loop_
_entity.id
_entity.type
_entity.pdbx_description
1 polymer ?
#
loop_
_entity_poly.entity_id
_entity_poly.type
_entity_poly.pdbx_seq_one_letter_code
_entity_poly.pdbx_strand_id
1 'polypeptide(L)'
;MQEKTSSGWLVEVDLEAGTFTLRDVEGCAKADGNDVDGVVVFGLSDRRDLEKLRAEFPLGSQIVVEHERVEGLVSDAGQLKCLNYRGPET
;
A
#
# COMPACT_ATOMS: atom_id res chain seq x y z
N MET A 1 1.42 11.86 -17.05
CA MET A 1 1.42 10.53 -16.42
C MET A 1 0.72 10.73 -15.09
N GLN A 2 -0.38 10.02 -14.80
CA GLN A 2 -1.04 10.19 -13.50
C GLN A 2 -0.08 9.70 -12.41
N GLU A 3 0.17 10.55 -11.41
CA GLU A 3 0.90 10.16 -10.21
C GLU A 3 0.07 9.11 -9.47
N LYS A 4 0.44 7.83 -9.62
CA LYS A 4 -0.23 6.70 -8.97
C LYS A 4 0.35 6.45 -7.57
N THR A 5 0.56 7.52 -6.82
CA THR A 5 1.17 7.45 -5.50
C THR A 5 0.14 7.66 -4.41
N SER A 6 0.35 7.02 -3.28
CA SER A 6 -0.49 7.19 -2.10
C SER A 6 0.35 7.08 -0.85
N SER A 7 0.06 7.94 0.12
CA SER A 7 0.77 7.98 1.40
C SER A 7 -0.14 7.52 2.50
N GLY A 8 0.39 6.81 3.50
CA GLY A 8 -0.39 6.38 4.64
C GLY A 8 0.49 5.79 5.73
N TRP A 9 -0.16 5.39 6.82
CA TRP A 9 0.51 4.80 7.99
C TRP A 9 0.48 3.29 7.89
N LEU A 10 1.65 2.66 7.93
CA LEU A 10 1.78 1.22 7.89
C LEU A 10 1.22 0.61 9.18
N VAL A 11 0.11 -0.14 9.09
CA VAL A 11 -0.53 -0.74 10.27
C VAL A 11 -0.38 -2.26 10.34
N GLU A 12 -0.16 -2.92 9.21
CA GLU A 12 -0.01 -4.36 9.15
C GLU A 12 0.86 -4.78 7.95
N VAL A 13 1.61 -5.87 8.12
CA VAL A 13 2.36 -6.52 7.05
C VAL A 13 2.13 -8.03 7.17
N ASP A 14 1.43 -8.60 6.19
CA ASP A 14 1.12 -10.02 6.12
C ASP A 14 2.00 -10.73 5.07
N LEU A 15 3.00 -11.45 5.58
CA LEU A 15 3.96 -12.20 4.77
C LEU A 15 3.37 -13.44 4.10
N GLU A 16 2.28 -13.98 4.64
CA GLU A 16 1.64 -15.20 4.11
C GLU A 16 0.72 -14.86 2.92
N ALA A 17 -0.06 -13.80 3.07
CA ALA A 17 -0.89 -13.21 2.02
C ALA A 17 -0.07 -12.40 1.00
N GLY A 18 1.17 -11.99 1.34
CA GLY A 18 2.00 -11.14 0.49
C GLY A 18 1.43 -9.73 0.37
N THR A 19 0.84 -9.22 1.44
CA THR A 19 0.16 -7.92 1.46
C THR A 19 0.59 -7.07 2.65
N PHE A 20 0.40 -5.78 2.55
CA PHE A 20 0.54 -4.86 3.67
C PHE A 20 -0.58 -3.83 3.65
N THR A 21 -0.90 -3.31 4.82
CA THR A 21 -2.08 -2.48 5.03
C THR A 21 -1.65 -1.09 5.47
N LEU A 22 -2.16 -0.08 4.77
CA LEU A 22 -2.00 1.31 5.13
C LEU A 22 -3.32 1.88 5.66
N ARG A 23 -3.21 2.72 6.70
CA ARG A 23 -4.32 3.48 7.27
C ARG A 23 -4.14 4.97 7.02
N ASP A 24 -5.27 5.68 6.98
CA ASP A 24 -5.34 7.12 6.74
C ASP A 24 -4.64 7.47 5.42
N VAL A 25 -5.03 6.73 4.37
CA VAL A 25 -4.37 6.82 3.07
C VAL A 25 -4.82 8.08 2.34
N GLU A 26 -3.86 8.82 1.82
CA GLU A 26 -4.06 10.00 0.99
C GLU A 26 -3.51 9.78 -0.42
N GLY A 27 -3.97 10.59 -1.38
CA GLY A 27 -3.53 10.52 -2.78
C GLY A 27 -4.44 9.67 -3.66
N CYS A 28 -3.84 8.98 -4.63
CA CYS A 28 -4.56 8.31 -5.71
C CYS A 28 -5.52 7.22 -5.19
N ALA A 29 -5.09 6.38 -4.23
CA ALA A 29 -5.90 5.30 -3.69
C ALA A 29 -7.23 5.79 -3.09
N LYS A 30 -7.21 6.94 -2.39
CA LYS A 30 -8.40 7.60 -1.84
C LYS A 30 -9.25 8.24 -2.93
N ALA A 31 -8.63 8.93 -3.89
CA ALA A 31 -9.35 9.53 -5.03
C ALA A 31 -10.06 8.46 -5.88
N ASP A 32 -9.48 7.28 -5.94
CA ASP A 32 -9.99 6.11 -6.64
C ASP A 32 -11.07 5.32 -5.87
N GLY A 33 -11.37 5.70 -4.61
CA GLY A 33 -12.34 5.05 -3.73
C GLY A 33 -11.89 3.67 -3.23
N ASN A 34 -10.59 3.40 -3.18
CA ASN A 34 -10.05 2.15 -2.62
C ASN A 34 -9.85 2.22 -1.11
N ASP A 35 -10.09 3.37 -0.47
CA ASP A 35 -10.05 3.48 0.98
C ASP A 35 -11.35 2.93 1.60
N VAL A 36 -11.29 1.70 2.10
CA VAL A 36 -12.39 1.09 2.83
C VAL A 36 -12.18 1.36 4.31
N ASP A 37 -13.03 2.19 4.91
CA ASP A 37 -12.89 2.64 6.30
C ASP A 37 -11.56 3.40 6.57
N GLY A 38 -11.04 4.09 5.56
CA GLY A 38 -9.75 4.77 5.62
C GLY A 38 -8.54 3.82 5.62
N VAL A 39 -8.75 2.57 5.20
CA VAL A 39 -7.72 1.53 5.09
C VAL A 39 -7.60 1.07 3.64
N VAL A 40 -6.37 0.84 3.19
CA VAL A 40 -6.07 0.32 1.85
C VAL A 40 -5.08 -0.84 1.98
N VAL A 41 -5.37 -1.93 1.29
CA VAL A 41 -4.51 -3.11 1.24
C VAL A 41 -3.69 -3.08 -0.05
N PHE A 42 -2.38 -3.23 0.09
CA PHE A 42 -1.44 -3.29 -1.03
C PHE A 42 -0.82 -4.68 -1.13
N GLY A 43 -0.84 -5.26 -2.32
CA GLY A 43 -0.16 -6.51 -2.62
C GLY A 43 1.25 -6.28 -3.17
N LEU A 44 2.21 -7.04 -2.66
CA LEU A 44 3.57 -7.14 -3.19
C LEU A 44 3.77 -8.56 -3.72
N SER A 45 4.17 -8.67 -4.98
CA SER A 45 4.40 -9.98 -5.61
C SER A 45 5.68 -10.67 -5.08
N ASP A 46 6.63 -9.90 -4.57
CA ASP A 46 7.91 -10.40 -4.06
C ASP A 46 7.93 -10.42 -2.54
N ARG A 47 8.06 -11.62 -1.97
CA ARG A 47 8.10 -11.80 -0.51
C ARG A 47 9.30 -11.08 0.12
N ARG A 48 10.43 -11.04 -0.60
CA ARG A 48 11.66 -10.38 -0.12
C ARG A 48 11.45 -8.88 0.05
N ASP A 49 10.70 -8.25 -0.84
CA ASP A 49 10.33 -6.84 -0.73
C ASP A 49 9.42 -6.60 0.48
N LEU A 50 8.50 -7.53 0.78
CA LEU A 50 7.66 -7.43 1.97
C LEU A 50 8.48 -7.58 3.27
N GLU A 51 9.42 -8.53 3.29
CA GLU A 51 10.36 -8.72 4.41
C GLU A 51 11.24 -7.46 4.61
N LYS A 52 11.68 -6.85 3.51
CA LYS A 52 12.47 -5.62 3.50
C LYS A 52 11.64 -4.42 3.99
N LEU A 53 10.41 -4.24 3.50
CA LEU A 53 9.48 -3.20 3.94
C LEU A 53 9.26 -3.28 5.45
N ARG A 54 9.01 -4.48 5.98
CA ARG A 54 8.84 -4.70 7.43
C ARG A 54 10.09 -4.35 8.23
N ALA A 55 11.28 -4.57 7.67
CA ALA A 55 12.55 -4.26 8.32
C ALA A 55 12.91 -2.76 8.25
N GLU A 56 12.59 -2.09 7.14
CA GLU A 56 12.86 -0.67 6.92
C GLU A 56 11.84 0.23 7.62
N PHE A 57 10.57 -0.17 7.66
CA PHE A 57 9.47 0.61 8.17
C PHE A 57 8.76 -0.14 9.30
N PRO A 58 8.98 0.21 10.58
CA PRO A 58 8.20 -0.37 11.66
C PRO A 58 6.72 0.03 11.55
N LEU A 59 5.83 -0.80 12.08
CA LEU A 59 4.40 -0.46 12.15
C LEU A 59 4.20 0.89 12.86
N GLY A 60 3.29 1.70 12.34
CA GLY A 60 3.10 3.10 12.70
C GLY A 60 4.04 4.06 11.98
N SER A 61 4.85 3.60 11.02
CA SER A 61 5.62 4.48 10.14
C SER A 61 4.77 4.98 8.99
N GLN A 62 4.94 6.26 8.66
CA GLN A 62 4.37 6.79 7.42
C GLN A 62 5.22 6.34 6.24
N ILE A 63 4.58 5.90 5.16
CA ILE A 63 5.25 5.54 3.91
C ILE A 63 4.45 6.07 2.70
N VAL A 64 5.14 6.23 1.58
CA VAL A 64 4.57 6.54 0.27
C VAL A 64 4.71 5.30 -0.61
N VAL A 65 3.62 4.91 -1.24
CA VAL A 65 3.51 3.73 -2.09
C VAL A 65 3.12 4.16 -3.49
N GLU A 66 3.89 3.74 -4.46
CA GLU A 66 3.53 3.80 -5.88
C GLU A 66 2.79 2.50 -6.22
N HIS A 67 1.61 2.62 -6.79
CA HIS A 67 0.74 1.47 -7.02
C HIS A 67 0.06 1.51 -8.38
N GLU A 68 -0.50 0.39 -8.78
CA GLU A 68 -1.39 0.31 -9.92
C GLU A 68 -2.66 -0.43 -9.54
N ARG A 69 -3.78 0.01 -10.14
CA ARG A 69 -5.00 -0.79 -10.14
C ARG A 69 -4.74 -2.10 -10.86
N VAL A 70 -5.17 -3.19 -10.26
CA VAL A 70 -5.14 -4.50 -10.90
C VAL A 70 -6.41 -4.63 -11.74
N GLU A 71 -6.26 -4.62 -13.07
CA GLU A 71 -7.38 -4.89 -13.98
C GLU A 71 -7.94 -6.29 -13.72
N GLY A 72 -9.24 -6.38 -13.39
CA GLY A 72 -9.94 -7.64 -13.14
C GLY A 72 -9.99 -8.11 -11.68
N LEU A 73 -9.36 -7.39 -10.74
CA LEU A 73 -9.46 -7.70 -9.31
C LEU A 73 -10.55 -6.84 -8.65
N VAL A 74 -11.77 -7.37 -8.55
CA VAL A 74 -12.84 -6.79 -7.71
C VAL A 74 -12.64 -7.32 -6.30
N SER A 75 -11.62 -6.81 -5.59
CA SER A 75 -11.45 -7.13 -4.18
C SER A 75 -12.34 -6.17 -3.38
N ASP A 76 -13.25 -6.69 -2.55
CA ASP A 76 -14.14 -5.90 -1.66
C ASP A 76 -13.37 -4.90 -0.76
N ALA A 77 -12.07 -5.10 -0.58
CA ALA A 77 -11.17 -4.25 0.21
C ALA A 77 -10.27 -3.31 -0.63
N GLY A 78 -10.48 -3.18 -1.96
CA GLY A 78 -9.71 -2.24 -2.79
C GLY A 78 -8.22 -2.58 -2.87
N GLN A 79 -7.89 -3.85 -3.13
CA GLN A 79 -6.49 -4.29 -3.17
C GLN A 79 -5.74 -3.70 -4.38
N LEU A 80 -4.67 -2.96 -4.11
CA LEU A 80 -3.83 -2.34 -5.13
C LEU A 80 -2.49 -3.08 -5.27
N LYS A 81 -1.92 -3.10 -6.47
CA LYS A 81 -0.59 -3.67 -6.67
C LYS A 81 0.46 -2.62 -6.35
N CYS A 82 1.24 -2.86 -5.31
CA CYS A 82 2.41 -2.03 -5.00
C CYS A 82 3.50 -2.27 -6.06
N LEU A 83 3.95 -1.19 -6.69
CA LEU A 83 5.11 -1.18 -7.58
C LEU A 83 6.39 -0.79 -6.84
N ASN A 84 6.28 0.19 -5.96
CA ASN A 84 7.41 0.74 -5.23
C ASN A 84 6.92 1.35 -3.91
N TYR A 85 7.80 1.44 -2.92
CA TYR A 85 7.52 2.08 -1.64
C TYR A 85 8.75 2.87 -1.17
N ARG A 86 8.51 3.97 -0.47
CA ARG A 86 9.55 4.83 0.09
C ARG A 86 9.06 5.53 1.36
N GLY A 87 9.99 5.99 2.20
CA GLY A 87 9.65 6.86 3.32
C GLY A 87 9.17 8.23 2.84
N PRO A 88 8.47 9.01 3.68
CA PRO A 88 8.15 10.40 3.38
C PRO A 88 9.44 11.18 3.12
N GLU A 89 9.47 11.96 2.05
CA GLU A 89 10.57 12.89 1.80
C GLU A 89 10.53 13.96 2.90
N THR A 90 11.53 13.96 3.79
CA THR A 90 11.73 14.97 4.85
C THR A 90 12.20 16.30 4.30
#